data_AF-A0A392VY90-F1
#
_entry.id   AF-A0A392VY90-F1
#
_cell.length_a   1.000
_cell.length_b   1.000
_cell.length_c   1.000
_cell.angle_alpha   90.00
_cell.angle_beta   90.00
_cell.angle_gamma   90.00
#
_symmetry.space_group_name_H-M   'P 1'
#
loop_
_entity.id
_entity.type
_entity.pdbx_description
1 polymer ?
#
loop_
_entity_poly.entity_id
_entity_poly.type
_entity_poly.pdbx_seq_one_letter_code
_entity_poly.pdbx_strand_id
1 'polypeptide(L)' 'MMKKIPGAVAKSTKMQLSLADRSIVHPYGILHDVLVRVAEFVFPADFVILDMEDDAE' A
#
# COMPACT_ATOMS: atom_id res chain seq x y z
N MET A 1 13.92 4.66 -3.57
CA MET A 1 12.96 5.06 -4.63
C MET A 1 12.00 3.90 -4.85
N MET A 2 10.69 4.12 -4.66
CA MET A 2 9.68 3.07 -4.76
C MET A 2 9.70 2.38 -6.14
N LYS A 3 9.72 1.04 -6.16
CA LYS A 3 9.55 0.27 -7.39
C LYS A 3 8.07 0.25 -7.77
N LYS A 4 7.77 0.71 -8.98
CA LYS A 4 6.38 0.71 -9.50
C LYS A 4 6.01 -0.68 -10.01
N ILE A 5 4.79 -1.11 -9.72
CA ILE A 5 4.20 -2.30 -10.33
C ILE A 5 3.64 -1.89 -11.70
N PRO A 6 4.09 -2.50 -12.81
CA PRO A 6 3.59 -2.16 -14.15
C PRO A 6 2.07 -2.34 -14.24
N GLY A 7 1.36 -1.33 -14.74
CA GLY A 7 -0.10 -1.35 -14.91
C GLY A 7 -0.91 -1.07 -13.63
N ALA A 8 -0.27 -1.02 -12.46
CA ALA A 8 -0.92 -0.65 -11.22
C ALA A 8 -0.83 0.87 -10.99
N VAL A 9 -1.99 1.52 -10.82
CA VAL A 9 -2.05 2.95 -10.51
C VAL A 9 -2.82 3.13 -9.22
N ALA A 10 -2.10 3.53 -8.16
CA ALA A 10 -2.72 3.90 -6.91
C ALA A 10 -3.51 5.21 -7.08
N LYS A 11 -4.75 5.24 -6.62
CA LYS A 11 -5.60 6.43 -6.61
C LYS A 11 -5.30 7.25 -5.36
N SER A 12 -5.15 8.56 -5.51
CA SER A 12 -4.92 9.46 -4.38
C SER A 12 -6.06 9.35 -3.36
N THR A 13 -5.72 9.44 -2.08
CA THR A 13 -6.66 9.38 -0.96
C THR A 13 -6.40 10.51 0.03
N LYS A 14 -7.41 10.89 0.80
CA LYS A 14 -7.29 11.84 1.92
C LYS A 14 -7.16 11.14 3.29
N MET A 15 -6.92 9.82 3.26
CA MET A 15 -6.74 9.01 4.46
C MET A 15 -5.51 9.45 5.26
N GLN A 16 -5.55 9.24 6.57
CA GLN A 16 -4.40 9.33 7.47
C GLN A 16 -4.35 8.03 8.28
N LEU A 17 -3.15 7.51 8.50
CA LEU A 17 -2.94 6.32 9.32
C LEU A 17 -2.12 6.68 10.55
N SER A 18 -2.52 6.17 11.70
CA SER A 18 -1.72 6.19 12.93
C SER A 18 -1.02 4.84 13.07
N LEU A 19 0.31 4.87 13.09
CA LEU A 19 1.13 3.67 13.24
C LEU A 19 1.33 3.34 14.72
N ALA A 20 1.85 2.13 15.01
CA ALA A 20 2.03 1.65 16.38
C ALA A 20 3.05 2.46 17.19
N ASP A 21 4.00 3.10 16.50
CA ASP A 21 4.97 4.05 17.05
C ASP A 21 4.36 5.45 17.31
N ARG A 22 3.05 5.61 17.06
CA ARG A 22 2.27 6.84 17.18
C ARG A 22 2.60 7.90 16.13
N SER A 23 3.39 7.58 15.12
CA SER A 23 3.55 8.44 13.94
C SER A 23 2.25 8.51 13.15
N ILE A 24 2.04 9.63 12.47
CA ILE A 24 0.92 9.83 11.53
C ILE A 24 1.51 9.85 10.13
N VAL A 25 1.03 8.97 9.26
CA VAL A 25 1.47 8.90 7.87
C VAL A 25 0.31 9.18 6.91
N HIS A 26 0.62 9.88 5.83
CA HIS A 26 -0.29 10.16 4.73
C HIS A 26 0.04 9.21 3.59
N PRO A 27 -0.85 8.27 3.26
CA PRO A 27 -0.60 7.35 2.15
C PRO A 27 -0.46 8.04 0.82
N TYR A 28 0.36 7.46 -0.06
CA TYR A 28 0.45 7.87 -1.45
C TYR A 28 -0.89 7.67 -2.18
N GLY A 29 -1.56 6.55 -1.89
CA GLY A 29 -2.84 6.22 -2.49
C GLY A 29 -3.34 4.84 -2.09
N ILE A 30 -4.47 4.46 -2.69
CA ILE A 30 -5.06 3.13 -2.57
C ILE A 30 -4.99 2.46 -3.93
N LEU A 31 -4.46 1.24 -3.96
CA LEU A 31 -4.49 0.38 -5.12
C LEU A 31 -5.68 -0.57 -4.98
N HIS A 32 -6.63 -0.46 -5.90
CA HIS A 32 -7.88 -1.21 -5.84
C HIS A 32 -7.84 -2.50 -6.65
N ASP A 33 -8.65 -3.47 -6.24
CA ASP A 33 -8.94 -4.71 -6.98
C ASP A 33 -7.69 -5.54 -7.33
N VAL A 34 -6.70 -5.55 -6.44
CA VAL A 34 -5.48 -6.35 -6.61
C VAL A 34 -5.79 -7.81 -6.29
N LEU A 35 -5.47 -8.71 -7.21
CA LEU A 35 -5.62 -10.14 -7.00
C LEU A 35 -4.48 -10.68 -6.13
N VAL A 36 -4.84 -11.17 -4.95
CA VAL A 36 -3.92 -11.76 -3.97
C VAL A 36 -4.15 -13.26 -3.91
N ARG A 37 -3.08 -14.03 -4.05
CA ARG A 37 -3.12 -15.48 -3.87
C ARG A 37 -2.89 -15.83 -2.41
N VAL A 38 -3.82 -16.58 -1.82
CA VAL A 38 -3.70 -17.15 -0.47
C VAL A 38 -3.87 -18.66 -0.59
N ALA A 39 -2.76 -19.39 -0.43
CA ALA A 39 -2.68 -20.81 -0.76
C ALA A 39 -3.18 -21.08 -2.20
N GLU A 40 -4.25 -21.85 -2.35
CA GLU A 40 -4.84 -22.22 -3.64
C GLU A 40 -5.87 -21.20 -4.16
N PHE A 41 -6.27 -20.25 -3.32
CA PHE A 41 -7.34 -19.30 -3.63
C PHE A 41 -6.81 -17.94 -4.08
N VAL A 42 -7.63 -17.23 -4.86
CA VAL A 42 -7.34 -15.87 -5.32
C VAL A 42 -8.50 -14.97 -4.92
N PHE A 43 -8.17 -13.87 -4.23
CA PHE A 43 -9.16 -12.89 -3.76
C PHE A 43 -8.79 -11.50 -4.26
N PRO A 44 -9.77 -10.67 -4.66
CA PRO A 44 -9.55 -9.24 -4.83
C PRO A 44 -9.37 -8.58 -3.46
N ALA A 45 -8.40 -7.66 -3.36
CA ALA A 45 -8.17 -6.86 -2.17
C ALA A 45 -7.66 -5.46 -2.54
N ASP A 46 -7.96 -4.50 -1.68
CA ASP A 46 -7.45 -3.14 -1.78
C ASP A 46 -6.23 -2.95 -0.88
N PHE A 47 -5.25 -2.19 -1.35
CA PHE A 47 -4.00 -1.94 -0.63
C PHE A 47 -3.75 -0.45 -0.44
N VAL A 48 -3.41 -0.06 0.78
CA VAL A 48 -2.91 1.29 1.06
C VAL A 48 -1.41 1.32 0.79
N ILE A 49 -0.98 2.22 -0.09
CA ILE A 49 0.43 2.37 -0.47
C ILE A 49 1.05 3.49 0.37
N LEU A 50 2.06 3.14 1.16
CA LEU A 50 2.85 4.04 1.98
C LEU A 50 4.24 4.19 1.38
N ASP A 51 4.77 5.41 1.40
CA ASP A 51 6.21 5.65 1.22
C ASP A 51 6.84 5.59 2.60
N MET A 52 7.75 4.64 2.81
CA MET A 52 8.45 4.44 4.07
C MET A 52 9.94 4.52 3.78
N GLU A 53 10.71 5.03 4.75
CA GLU A 53 12.17 4.98 4.66
C GLU A 53 12.60 3.50 4.61
N ASP A 54 13.60 3.18 3.77
CA ASP A 54 14.19 1.85 3.77
C ASP A 54 14.77 1.61 5.18
N ASP A 55 14.42 0.50 5.82
CA ASP A 55 15.06 0.11 7.08
C ASP A 55 16.57 0.07 6.83
N ALA A 56 17.30 0.96 7.49
CA ALA A 56 18.75 0.94 7.49
C ALA A 56 19.17 -0.32 8.27
N GLU A 57 19.49 -1.38 7.53
CA GLU A 57 20.21 -2.53 8.09
C GLU A 57 21.63 -2.14 8.51
#